data_AF-A0A101CN54-F1
#
_entry.id   AF-A0A101CN54-F1
#
_cell.length_a   1.000
_cell.length_b   1.000
_cell.length_c   1.000
_cell.angle_alpha   90.00
_cell.angle_beta   90.00
_cell.angle_gamma   90.00
#
_symmetry.space_group_name_H-M   'P 1'
#
loop_
_entity.id
_entity.type
_entity.pdbx_description
1 polymer ?
#
loop_
_entity_poly.entity_id
_entity_poly.type
_entity_poly.pdbx_seq_one_letter_code
_entity_poly.pdbx_strand_id
1 'polypeptide(L)'
;MNEQLITDLAPYLENYDKIKQPLMQVFRQNDTVSATEKEIFIEATRAWKEYQASADGQELNLFISQSDLLGIRKKLKSILDSKIFQALKELLENTELDAGSFSISLNVEAKLIFGFTAKIGIGIGINQGISSCEFISVGLTEGIHQGALLGVQFGLWVNAPTDLGGFSIATEVELGIAAEIAPKIVYAVKESNKILGVTLEIGAGEEDGFNEQESYTIVLGSQDLAGIFRRTYQSVRNNLLIIESIKCINTQGDGGGDENEIFFTFKADDIVNPYYYPTYDYMSVKDGYTWNCGRSIWFDDVVEIKLYDEDYGSDDELTKNPIIIQRSDFASINSSKVYTIRYESGFDNIEYEITATLIAINVTQK
;
A
#
# COMPACT_ATOMS: atom_id res chain seq x y z
N MET A 1 14.64 -13.01 -19.66
CA MET A 1 13.39 -12.32 -19.23
C MET A 1 12.90 -11.46 -20.38
N ASN A 2 11.59 -11.20 -20.46
CA ASN A 2 10.99 -10.34 -21.49
C ASN A 2 11.58 -8.91 -21.41
N GLU A 3 12.24 -8.43 -22.48
CA GLU A 3 12.82 -7.08 -22.55
C GLU A 3 11.76 -5.97 -22.40
N GLN A 4 10.53 -6.23 -22.81
CA GLN A 4 9.42 -5.31 -22.62
C GLN A 4 9.08 -5.14 -21.14
N LEU A 5 9.04 -6.23 -20.37
CA LEU A 5 8.77 -6.17 -18.92
C LEU A 5 9.85 -5.39 -18.18
N ILE A 6 11.12 -5.52 -18.58
CA ILE A 6 12.21 -4.70 -18.04
C ILE A 6 11.93 -3.21 -18.33
N THR A 7 11.60 -2.89 -19.57
CA THR A 7 11.30 -1.51 -19.99
C THR A 7 10.12 -0.93 -19.21
N ASP A 8 9.06 -1.72 -19.00
CA ASP A 8 7.88 -1.31 -18.23
C ASP A 8 8.17 -1.08 -16.75
N LEU A 9 9.17 -1.78 -16.19
CA LEU A 9 9.56 -1.64 -14.79
C LEU A 9 10.53 -0.48 -14.54
N ALA A 10 11.24 0.00 -15.57
CA ALA A 10 12.26 1.03 -15.44
C ALA A 10 11.78 2.32 -14.76
N PRO A 11 10.60 2.89 -15.08
CA PRO A 11 10.13 4.12 -14.43
C PRO A 11 9.94 3.95 -12.92
N TYR A 12 9.53 2.77 -12.46
CA TYR A 12 9.33 2.48 -11.04
C TYR A 12 10.66 2.37 -10.28
N LEU A 13 11.70 1.82 -10.93
CA LEU A 13 13.06 1.77 -10.39
C LEU A 13 13.69 3.16 -10.33
N GLU A 14 13.55 3.96 -11.41
CA GLU A 14 14.04 5.34 -11.45
C GLU A 14 13.38 6.20 -10.37
N ASN A 15 12.09 5.99 -10.12
CA ASN A 15 11.41 6.64 -9.01
C ASN A 15 12.04 6.20 -7.69
N TYR A 16 12.11 4.89 -7.39
CA TYR A 16 12.74 4.38 -6.16
C TYR A 16 14.12 5.01 -5.92
N ASP A 17 14.98 5.06 -6.93
CA ASP A 17 16.34 5.61 -6.80
C ASP A 17 16.36 7.09 -6.40
N LYS A 18 15.34 7.86 -6.79
CA LYS A 18 15.19 9.28 -6.41
C LYS A 18 14.65 9.47 -5.01
N ILE A 19 13.93 8.49 -4.47
CA ILE A 19 13.24 8.65 -3.17
C ILE A 19 13.91 7.86 -2.06
N LYS A 20 14.81 6.91 -2.39
CA LYS A 20 15.47 6.06 -1.39
C LYS A 20 16.17 6.90 -0.34
N GLN A 21 15.88 6.59 0.92
CA GLN A 21 16.53 7.21 2.06
C GLN A 21 17.78 6.41 2.44
N PRO A 22 18.80 7.02 3.07
CA PRO A 22 19.89 6.26 3.67
C PRO A 22 19.31 5.30 4.71
N LEU A 23 19.75 4.04 4.70
CA LEU A 23 19.46 3.04 5.73
C LEU A 23 19.66 3.65 7.13
N MET A 24 18.57 4.04 7.78
CA MET A 24 18.61 4.38 9.20
C MET A 24 18.69 3.07 9.97
N GLN A 25 19.63 2.96 10.92
CA GLN A 25 19.66 1.83 11.86
C GLN A 25 18.35 1.83 12.66
N VAL A 26 17.39 1.01 12.24
CA VAL A 26 16.16 0.86 13.01
C VAL A 26 16.37 -0.25 14.03
N PHE A 27 16.61 0.14 15.28
CA PHE A 27 16.63 -0.78 16.40
C PHE A 27 15.22 -1.33 16.63
N ARG A 28 14.98 -2.61 16.34
CA ARG A 28 13.65 -3.22 16.44
C ARG A 28 13.63 -4.42 17.38
N GLN A 29 12.46 -4.60 18.01
CA GLN A 29 12.20 -5.55 19.09
C GLN A 29 12.24 -7.01 18.58
N ASN A 30 12.48 -7.96 19.49
CA ASN A 30 12.40 -9.40 19.24
C ASN A 30 10.95 -9.84 19.00
N ASP A 31 10.29 -9.30 17.98
CA ASP A 31 8.95 -9.69 17.61
C ASP A 31 9.01 -11.06 16.91
N THR A 32 8.15 -11.96 17.33
CA THR A 32 8.05 -13.32 16.79
C THR A 32 6.73 -13.48 16.06
N VAL A 33 6.76 -14.09 14.88
CA VAL A 33 5.54 -14.43 14.15
C VAL A 33 4.67 -15.39 14.98
N SER A 34 3.39 -15.04 15.10
CA SER A 34 2.39 -15.78 15.86
C SER A 34 2.08 -17.15 15.25
N ALA A 35 1.42 -18.03 16.02
CA ALA A 35 1.03 -19.36 15.56
C ALA A 35 0.03 -19.30 14.39
N THR A 36 -0.91 -18.35 14.42
CA THR A 36 -1.92 -18.18 13.37
C THR A 36 -1.30 -17.63 12.08
N GLU A 37 -0.39 -16.67 12.17
CA GLU A 37 0.38 -16.20 11.01
C GLU A 37 1.19 -17.33 10.38
N LYS A 38 1.83 -18.16 11.20
CA LYS A 38 2.55 -19.36 10.74
C LYS A 38 1.64 -20.33 9.98
N GLU A 39 0.46 -20.61 10.51
CA GLU A 39 -0.52 -21.50 9.87
C GLU A 39 -0.96 -20.97 8.50
N ILE A 40 -1.25 -19.67 8.40
CA ILE A 40 -1.59 -19.01 7.13
C ILE A 40 -0.45 -19.15 6.12
N PHE A 41 0.80 -18.90 6.53
CA PHE A 41 1.96 -19.01 5.64
C PHE A 41 2.27 -20.45 5.21
N ILE A 42 2.06 -21.43 6.09
CA ILE A 42 2.16 -22.86 5.74
C ILE A 42 1.14 -23.22 4.67
N GLU A 43 -0.11 -22.81 4.85
CA GLU A 43 -1.18 -23.09 3.90
C GLU A 43 -0.96 -22.34 2.57
N ALA A 44 -0.51 -21.09 2.61
CA ALA A 44 -0.16 -20.33 1.41
C ALA A 44 0.97 -21.01 0.63
N THR A 45 2.00 -21.49 1.32
CA THR A 45 3.11 -22.26 0.72
C THR A 45 2.61 -23.55 0.08
N ARG A 46 1.76 -24.30 0.78
CA ARG A 46 1.16 -25.54 0.28
C ARG A 46 0.34 -25.29 -0.99
N ALA A 47 -0.59 -24.33 -0.93
CA ALA A 47 -1.45 -23.95 -2.05
C ALA A 47 -0.63 -23.47 -3.25
N TRP A 48 0.43 -22.69 -3.03
CA TRP A 48 1.30 -22.24 -4.11
C TRP A 48 2.06 -23.38 -4.79
N LYS A 49 2.63 -24.32 -4.02
CA LYS A 49 3.31 -25.50 -4.59
C LYS A 49 2.35 -26.35 -5.42
N GLU A 50 1.13 -26.54 -4.96
CA GLU A 50 0.08 -27.24 -5.70
C GLU A 50 -0.33 -26.46 -6.97
N TYR A 51 -0.49 -25.14 -6.86
CA TYR A 51 -0.82 -24.28 -8.00
C TYR A 51 0.26 -24.32 -9.07
N GLN A 52 1.54 -24.20 -8.70
CA GLN A 52 2.66 -24.30 -9.63
C GLN A 52 2.73 -25.66 -10.35
N ALA A 53 2.31 -26.75 -9.69
CA ALA A 53 2.25 -28.07 -10.29
C ALA A 53 1.03 -28.27 -11.22
N SER A 54 0.02 -27.41 -11.12
CA SER A 54 -1.20 -27.47 -11.94
C SER A 54 -0.99 -26.94 -13.36
N ALA A 55 -1.95 -27.24 -14.26
CA ALA A 55 -1.94 -26.69 -15.62
C ALA A 55 -1.99 -25.15 -15.64
N ASP A 56 -2.79 -24.55 -14.76
CA ASP A 56 -2.92 -23.10 -14.64
C ASP A 56 -1.60 -22.44 -14.19
N GLY A 57 -0.88 -23.06 -13.26
CA GLY A 57 0.43 -22.57 -12.81
C GLY A 57 1.52 -22.70 -13.86
N GLN A 58 1.51 -23.79 -14.64
CA GLN A 58 2.42 -23.93 -15.78
C GLN A 58 2.13 -22.90 -16.87
N GLU A 59 0.87 -22.62 -17.16
CA GLU A 59 0.46 -21.55 -18.09
C GLU A 59 0.89 -20.18 -17.57
N LEU A 60 0.71 -19.90 -16.28
CA LEU A 60 1.14 -18.65 -15.66
C LEU A 60 2.66 -18.42 -15.83
N ASN A 61 3.48 -19.43 -15.56
CA ASN A 61 4.94 -19.33 -15.72
C ASN A 61 5.34 -18.98 -17.15
N LEU A 62 4.71 -19.63 -18.13
CA LEU A 62 4.94 -19.33 -19.54
C LEU A 62 4.48 -17.91 -19.89
N PHE A 63 3.29 -17.53 -19.41
CA PHE A 63 2.69 -16.23 -19.66
C PHE A 63 3.56 -15.09 -19.11
N ILE A 64 4.05 -15.18 -17.87
CA ILE A 64 4.94 -14.18 -17.25
C ILE A 64 6.21 -14.00 -18.08
N SER A 65 6.79 -15.10 -18.60
CA SER A 65 8.02 -15.04 -19.38
C SER A 65 7.87 -14.33 -20.74
N GLN A 66 6.63 -14.16 -21.22
CA GLN A 66 6.29 -13.66 -22.56
C GLN A 66 5.46 -12.38 -22.56
N SER A 67 4.94 -11.97 -21.40
CA SER A 67 3.98 -10.86 -21.28
C SER A 67 4.63 -9.58 -20.76
N ASP A 68 4.02 -8.47 -21.10
CA ASP A 68 4.33 -7.14 -20.56
C ASP A 68 3.75 -6.98 -19.14
N LEU A 69 4.04 -5.85 -18.49
CA LEU A 69 3.56 -5.58 -17.13
C LEU A 69 2.02 -5.58 -17.06
N LEU A 70 1.34 -5.02 -18.07
CA LEU A 70 -0.12 -4.95 -18.12
C LEU A 70 -0.76 -6.35 -18.21
N GLY A 71 -0.19 -7.24 -19.02
CA GLY A 71 -0.61 -8.62 -19.14
C GLY A 71 -0.46 -9.36 -17.82
N ILE A 72 0.71 -9.24 -17.17
CA ILE A 72 0.98 -9.86 -15.87
C ILE A 72 -0.02 -9.39 -14.81
N ARG A 73 -0.26 -8.07 -14.72
CA ARG A 73 -1.26 -7.48 -13.80
C ARG A 73 -2.65 -8.10 -13.97
N LYS A 74 -3.12 -8.24 -15.21
CA LYS A 74 -4.42 -8.87 -15.52
C LYS A 74 -4.47 -10.34 -15.09
N LYS A 75 -3.38 -11.09 -15.26
CA LYS A 75 -3.32 -12.52 -14.93
C LYS A 75 -3.21 -12.75 -13.41
N LEU A 76 -2.52 -11.89 -12.66
CA LEU A 76 -2.36 -12.00 -11.20
C LEU A 76 -3.69 -12.14 -10.46
N LYS A 77 -4.72 -11.39 -10.88
CA LYS A 77 -6.07 -11.47 -10.32
C LYS A 77 -6.65 -12.90 -10.34
N SER A 78 -6.35 -13.67 -11.39
CA SER A 78 -6.89 -15.02 -11.57
C SER A 78 -6.24 -16.10 -10.70
N ILE A 79 -5.06 -15.82 -10.10
CA ILE A 79 -4.37 -16.81 -9.25
C ILE A 79 -5.26 -17.19 -8.07
N LEU A 80 -5.81 -16.16 -7.40
CA LEU A 80 -6.66 -16.36 -6.24
C LEU A 80 -8.03 -16.95 -6.60
N ASP A 81 -8.46 -16.93 -7.87
CA ASP A 81 -9.72 -17.56 -8.29
C ASP A 81 -9.60 -19.10 -8.36
N SER A 82 -8.37 -19.64 -8.33
CA SER A 82 -8.16 -21.08 -8.32
C SER A 82 -8.68 -21.72 -7.02
N LYS A 83 -9.38 -22.85 -7.17
CA LYS A 83 -9.88 -23.65 -6.04
C LYS A 83 -8.77 -24.16 -5.12
N ILE A 84 -7.54 -24.23 -5.62
CA ILE A 84 -6.36 -24.63 -4.84
C ILE A 84 -6.16 -23.72 -3.62
N PHE A 85 -6.51 -22.43 -3.74
CA PHE A 85 -6.42 -21.44 -2.65
C PHE A 85 -7.66 -21.38 -1.75
N GLN A 86 -8.65 -22.27 -1.91
CA GLN A 86 -9.88 -22.20 -1.14
C GLN A 86 -9.64 -22.34 0.37
N ALA A 87 -8.82 -23.31 0.79
CA ALA A 87 -8.49 -23.49 2.20
C ALA A 87 -7.74 -22.28 2.78
N LEU A 88 -6.83 -21.66 2.02
CA LEU A 88 -6.19 -20.40 2.41
C LEU A 88 -7.22 -19.28 2.60
N LYS A 89 -8.19 -19.13 1.68
CA LYS A 89 -9.25 -18.12 1.81
C LYS A 89 -10.08 -18.35 3.06
N GLU A 90 -10.46 -19.60 3.33
CA GLU A 90 -11.21 -19.96 4.54
C GLU A 90 -10.40 -19.65 5.82
N LEU A 91 -9.09 -19.89 5.83
CA LEU A 91 -8.23 -19.49 6.95
C LEU A 91 -8.18 -17.96 7.12
N LEU A 92 -8.04 -17.22 6.01
CA LEU A 92 -8.02 -15.75 6.04
C LEU A 92 -9.36 -15.18 6.50
N GLU A 93 -10.50 -15.74 6.07
CA GLU A 93 -11.84 -15.27 6.46
C GLU A 93 -12.19 -15.57 7.92
N ASN A 94 -11.59 -16.60 8.51
CA ASN A 94 -11.86 -17.03 9.89
C ASN A 94 -10.72 -16.65 10.85
N THR A 95 -9.75 -15.84 10.39
CA THR A 95 -8.64 -15.43 11.24
C THR A 95 -9.10 -14.38 12.25
N GLU A 96 -8.73 -14.56 13.52
CA GLU A 96 -8.86 -13.54 14.57
C GLU A 96 -7.70 -12.52 14.53
N LEU A 97 -6.85 -12.58 13.50
CA LEU A 97 -5.75 -11.62 13.33
C LEU A 97 -6.30 -10.23 13.00
N ASP A 98 -5.66 -9.22 13.59
CA ASP A 98 -5.83 -7.79 13.29
C ASP A 98 -5.13 -7.45 11.96
N ALA A 99 -5.46 -8.19 10.89
CA ALA A 99 -4.88 -8.05 9.57
C ALA A 99 -5.87 -7.36 8.62
N GLY A 100 -5.40 -6.31 7.94
CA GLY A 100 -6.15 -5.60 6.91
C GLY A 100 -6.09 -6.24 5.53
N SER A 101 -5.01 -6.98 5.21
CA SER A 101 -4.89 -7.64 3.91
C SER A 101 -3.90 -8.81 3.84
N PHE A 102 -4.10 -9.64 2.82
CA PHE A 102 -3.17 -10.67 2.37
C PHE A 102 -2.67 -10.33 0.97
N SER A 103 -1.40 -10.54 0.66
CA SER A 103 -0.88 -10.33 -0.70
C SER A 103 -0.17 -11.56 -1.25
N ILE A 104 -0.27 -11.73 -2.57
CA ILE A 104 0.57 -12.63 -3.37
C ILE A 104 1.33 -11.77 -4.38
N SER A 105 2.65 -11.85 -4.35
CA SER A 105 3.54 -11.11 -5.26
C SER A 105 4.46 -12.06 -5.99
N LEU A 106 4.67 -11.80 -7.28
CA LEU A 106 5.66 -12.50 -8.09
C LEU A 106 6.96 -11.71 -8.05
N ASN A 107 8.06 -12.38 -7.70
CA ASN A 107 9.37 -11.76 -7.69
C ASN A 107 9.95 -11.81 -9.11
N VAL A 108 10.19 -10.64 -9.68
CA VAL A 108 10.73 -10.45 -11.03
C VAL A 108 12.02 -9.66 -10.93
N GLU A 109 13.12 -10.26 -11.38
CA GLU A 109 14.40 -9.56 -11.39
C GLU A 109 14.50 -8.59 -12.56
N ALA A 110 14.43 -7.28 -12.29
CA ALA A 110 14.67 -6.27 -13.30
C ALA A 110 16.18 -5.99 -13.42
N LYS A 111 16.80 -6.53 -14.47
CA LYS A 111 18.22 -6.32 -14.82
C LYS A 111 18.46 -4.89 -15.36
N LEU A 112 18.22 -3.87 -14.55
CA LEU A 112 18.45 -2.48 -14.95
C LEU A 112 19.66 -1.86 -14.21
N ILE A 113 19.87 -2.22 -12.95
CA ILE A 113 21.00 -1.76 -12.13
C ILE A 113 21.35 -2.90 -11.16
N PHE A 114 22.64 -3.16 -10.88
CA PHE A 114 23.06 -4.19 -9.92
C PHE A 114 22.35 -4.01 -8.57
N GLY A 115 21.76 -5.08 -8.02
CA GLY A 115 21.20 -5.11 -6.66
C GLY A 115 19.72 -4.71 -6.52
N PHE A 116 18.94 -4.61 -7.60
CA PHE A 116 17.50 -4.32 -7.51
C PHE A 116 16.61 -5.52 -7.81
N THR A 117 15.60 -5.72 -6.97
CA THR A 117 14.51 -6.69 -7.20
C THR A 117 13.18 -5.96 -7.28
N ALA A 118 12.37 -6.26 -8.30
CA ALA A 118 10.99 -5.78 -8.38
C ALA A 118 10.03 -6.93 -8.03
N LYS A 119 8.99 -6.61 -7.26
CA LYS A 119 7.92 -7.53 -6.89
C LYS A 119 6.63 -6.97 -7.46
N ILE A 120 5.97 -7.74 -8.32
CA ILE A 120 4.69 -7.34 -8.91
C ILE A 120 3.62 -8.18 -8.22
N GLY A 121 2.69 -7.54 -7.52
CA GLY A 121 1.77 -8.26 -6.65
C GLY A 121 0.33 -7.80 -6.70
N ILE A 122 -0.50 -8.61 -6.06
CA ILE A 122 -1.89 -8.32 -5.77
C ILE A 122 -2.15 -8.51 -4.28
N GLY A 123 -2.71 -7.48 -3.65
CA GLY A 123 -3.24 -7.53 -2.30
C GLY A 123 -4.76 -7.74 -2.34
N ILE A 124 -5.27 -8.54 -1.42
CA ILE A 124 -6.70 -8.75 -1.15
C ILE A 124 -7.01 -8.41 0.30
N GLY A 125 -8.13 -7.74 0.53
CA GLY A 125 -8.56 -7.40 1.89
C GLY A 125 -8.98 -8.65 2.66
N ILE A 126 -8.58 -8.74 3.93
CA ILE A 126 -9.03 -9.76 4.88
C ILE A 126 -10.14 -9.16 5.75
N ASN A 127 -11.10 -9.98 6.17
CA ASN A 127 -12.12 -9.66 7.17
C ASN A 127 -13.12 -8.52 6.88
N GLN A 128 -12.95 -7.65 5.87
CA GLN A 128 -13.91 -6.54 5.65
C GLN A 128 -14.07 -6.11 4.18
N GLY A 129 -14.83 -6.89 3.42
CA GLY A 129 -15.29 -6.57 2.07
C GLY A 129 -14.15 -6.58 1.04
N ILE A 130 -14.34 -7.38 0.00
CA ILE A 130 -13.32 -7.70 -1.01
C ILE A 130 -12.92 -6.43 -1.78
N SER A 131 -11.94 -5.71 -1.26
CA SER A 131 -11.13 -4.78 -2.04
C SER A 131 -9.87 -5.55 -2.43
N SER A 132 -9.51 -5.48 -3.70
CA SER A 132 -8.22 -5.98 -4.17
C SER A 132 -7.49 -4.82 -4.81
N CYS A 133 -6.16 -4.81 -4.66
CA CYS A 133 -5.33 -3.83 -5.32
C CYS A 133 -4.09 -4.49 -5.91
N GLU A 134 -3.77 -4.09 -7.14
CA GLU A 134 -2.48 -4.38 -7.74
C GLU A 134 -1.45 -3.40 -7.20
N PHE A 135 -0.23 -3.86 -6.96
CA PHE A 135 0.88 -3.02 -6.55
C PHE A 135 2.19 -3.50 -7.17
N ILE A 136 3.18 -2.62 -7.18
CA ILE A 136 4.57 -2.94 -7.48
C ILE A 136 5.40 -2.50 -6.29
N SER A 137 6.18 -3.42 -5.72
CA SER A 137 7.18 -3.10 -4.72
C SER A 137 8.56 -3.22 -5.35
N VAL A 138 9.34 -2.14 -5.31
CA VAL A 138 10.74 -2.15 -5.73
C VAL A 138 11.59 -2.17 -4.48
N GLY A 139 12.58 -3.06 -4.40
CA GLY A 139 13.51 -3.09 -3.30
C GLY A 139 14.94 -3.28 -3.76
N LEU A 140 15.87 -2.78 -2.94
CA LEU A 140 17.29 -3.08 -3.06
C LEU A 140 17.56 -4.38 -2.30
N THR A 141 18.17 -5.35 -2.96
CA THR A 141 18.71 -6.56 -2.35
C THR A 141 20.20 -6.60 -2.71
N GLU A 142 21.07 -6.47 -1.73
CA GLU A 142 22.52 -6.59 -1.95
C GLU A 142 22.88 -8.09 -2.06
N GLY A 143 23.19 -8.53 -3.28
CA GLY A 143 23.41 -9.94 -3.60
C GLY A 143 22.42 -10.41 -4.66
N ILE A 144 22.65 -11.60 -5.22
CA ILE A 144 21.85 -12.29 -6.24
C ILE A 144 22.17 -12.00 -7.72
N HIS A 145 22.24 -13.13 -8.45
CA HIS A 145 22.63 -13.32 -9.85
C HIS A 145 21.45 -13.29 -10.85
N GLN A 146 21.77 -12.85 -12.07
CA GLN A 146 20.90 -12.71 -13.25
C GLN A 146 19.86 -13.84 -13.53
N GLY A 147 18.59 -13.44 -13.58
CA GLY A 147 17.70 -13.58 -14.72
C GLY A 147 16.67 -14.72 -14.67
N ALA A 148 15.75 -14.75 -13.68
CA ALA A 148 14.54 -15.59 -13.73
C ALA A 148 13.40 -15.02 -12.86
N LEU A 149 12.19 -15.60 -12.96
CA LEU A 149 11.20 -15.47 -11.89
C LEU A 149 11.82 -16.08 -10.64
N LEU A 150 12.20 -15.24 -9.68
CA LEU A 150 13.02 -15.66 -8.53
C LEU A 150 12.18 -16.38 -7.48
N GLY A 151 10.86 -16.17 -7.47
CA GLY A 151 10.00 -16.71 -6.44
C GLY A 151 8.63 -16.07 -6.34
N VAL A 152 7.95 -16.38 -5.24
CA VAL A 152 6.72 -15.74 -4.80
C VAL A 152 6.96 -15.13 -3.42
N GLN A 153 6.33 -13.99 -3.14
CA GLN A 153 6.24 -13.44 -1.80
C GLN A 153 4.76 -13.45 -1.36
N PHE A 154 4.52 -13.96 -0.16
CA PHE A 154 3.27 -13.76 0.57
C PHE A 154 3.43 -12.64 1.58
N GLY A 155 2.36 -11.89 1.83
CA GLY A 155 2.34 -10.85 2.85
C GLY A 155 1.05 -10.88 3.63
N LEU A 156 1.15 -10.72 4.93
CA LEU A 156 0.03 -10.45 5.83
C LEU A 156 0.24 -9.05 6.43
N TRP A 157 -0.68 -8.15 6.17
CA TRP A 157 -0.51 -6.73 6.45
C TRP A 157 -1.57 -6.24 7.42
N VAL A 158 -1.20 -5.31 8.30
CA VAL A 158 -2.15 -4.57 9.15
C VAL A 158 -2.89 -3.48 8.35
N ASN A 159 -2.45 -3.21 7.12
CA ASN A 159 -3.03 -2.23 6.21
C ASN A 159 -3.99 -2.89 5.21
N ALA A 160 -4.98 -2.13 4.73
CA ALA A 160 -5.79 -2.54 3.57
C ALA A 160 -4.94 -2.60 2.30
N PRO A 161 -5.35 -3.32 1.23
CA PRO A 161 -4.53 -3.47 0.02
C PRO A 161 -4.18 -2.15 -0.67
N THR A 162 -5.07 -1.15 -0.59
CA THR A 162 -4.85 0.18 -1.16
C THR A 162 -3.87 1.04 -0.38
N ASP A 163 -3.50 0.58 0.81
CA ASP A 163 -2.74 1.29 1.83
C ASP A 163 -1.37 0.64 2.06
N LEU A 164 -0.94 -0.22 1.14
CA LEU A 164 0.36 -0.90 1.14
C LEU A 164 1.49 -0.05 0.59
N GLY A 165 1.16 1.09 -0.03
CA GLY A 165 2.16 1.94 -0.66
C GLY A 165 3.08 2.62 0.35
N GLY A 166 4.26 3.01 -0.11
CA GLY A 166 5.24 3.80 0.63
C GLY A 166 6.52 3.05 0.93
N PHE A 167 7.42 3.72 1.65
CA PHE A 167 8.66 3.12 2.12
C PHE A 167 8.45 2.14 3.27
N SER A 168 9.13 1.02 3.18
CA SER A 168 9.20 0.04 4.25
C SER A 168 10.58 -0.58 4.37
N ILE A 169 10.92 -0.99 5.59
CA ILE A 169 12.09 -1.79 5.90
C ILE A 169 11.59 -3.11 6.46
N ALA A 170 12.12 -4.22 5.95
CA ALA A 170 11.80 -5.56 6.42
C ALA A 170 13.01 -6.19 7.09
N THR A 171 12.84 -6.81 8.26
CA THR A 171 13.91 -7.54 8.97
C THR A 171 13.60 -9.03 8.96
N GLU A 172 14.58 -9.86 8.61
CA GLU A 172 14.44 -11.31 8.59
C GLU A 172 14.27 -11.91 9.99
N VAL A 173 13.39 -12.91 10.10
CA VAL A 173 13.09 -13.63 11.34
C VAL A 173 12.98 -15.12 11.09
N GLU A 174 13.38 -15.95 12.06
CA GLU A 174 13.30 -17.39 11.91
C GLU A 174 11.86 -17.90 12.11
N LEU A 175 11.32 -18.60 11.10
CA LEU A 175 9.99 -19.25 11.21
C LEU A 175 10.06 -20.75 11.51
N GLY A 176 11.19 -21.42 11.24
CA GLY A 176 11.36 -22.86 11.43
C GLY A 176 10.54 -23.74 10.46
N ILE A 177 10.16 -23.23 9.28
CA ILE A 177 9.20 -23.89 8.37
C ILE A 177 9.89 -24.69 7.24
N ALA A 178 11.05 -24.26 6.73
CA ALA A 178 11.96 -25.01 5.83
C ALA A 178 13.20 -24.16 5.50
N ALA A 179 14.25 -24.75 4.89
CA ALA A 179 15.47 -24.05 4.49
C ALA A 179 15.29 -23.06 3.31
N GLU A 180 14.24 -23.21 2.51
CA GLU A 180 14.00 -22.41 1.29
C GLU A 180 13.02 -21.23 1.51
N ILE A 181 12.81 -20.83 2.76
CA ILE A 181 11.79 -19.85 3.15
C ILE A 181 12.45 -18.76 3.98
N ALA A 182 12.32 -17.50 3.54
CA ALA A 182 12.86 -16.33 4.22
C ALA A 182 11.70 -15.44 4.74
N PRO A 183 11.34 -15.54 6.02
CA PRO A 183 10.30 -14.72 6.62
C PRO A 183 10.84 -13.37 7.07
N LYS A 184 10.05 -12.31 6.93
CA LYS A 184 10.46 -10.96 7.35
C LYS A 184 9.34 -10.20 8.03
N ILE A 185 9.63 -9.49 9.10
CA ILE A 185 8.72 -8.50 9.70
C ILE A 185 8.95 -7.17 8.99
N VAL A 186 7.87 -6.54 8.52
CA VAL A 186 7.91 -5.31 7.74
C VAL A 186 7.41 -4.14 8.58
N TYR A 187 8.07 -2.99 8.43
CA TYR A 187 7.82 -1.82 9.26
C TYR A 187 7.88 -0.54 8.42
N ALA A 188 7.21 0.51 8.89
CA ALA A 188 7.24 1.84 8.28
C ALA A 188 8.57 2.55 8.55
N VAL A 189 8.99 3.43 7.62
CA VAL A 189 10.20 4.27 7.75
C VAL A 189 9.89 5.63 8.39
N LYS A 190 8.77 6.26 8.01
CA LYS A 190 8.35 7.57 8.55
C LYS A 190 7.70 7.36 9.94
N GLU A 191 8.48 7.64 10.99
CA GLU A 191 8.03 7.98 12.36
C GLU A 191 7.39 6.93 13.29
N SER A 192 7.64 5.62 13.17
CA SER A 192 7.30 4.72 14.29
C SER A 192 7.92 3.34 14.14
N ASN A 193 8.14 2.66 15.27
CA ASN A 193 8.27 1.20 15.34
C ASN A 193 6.96 0.49 14.92
N LYS A 194 6.19 1.07 14.00
CA LYS A 194 4.92 0.53 13.53
C LYS A 194 5.22 -0.61 12.57
N ILE A 195 4.83 -1.80 13.01
CA ILE A 195 4.79 -2.99 12.18
C ILE A 195 3.68 -2.80 11.15
N LEU A 196 4.05 -2.96 9.88
CA LEU A 196 3.12 -2.95 8.74
C LEU A 196 2.61 -4.36 8.42
N GLY A 197 3.37 -5.39 8.78
CA GLY A 197 2.98 -6.77 8.54
C GLY A 197 4.13 -7.75 8.63
N VAL A 198 3.85 -8.98 8.19
CA VAL A 198 4.82 -10.07 8.05
C VAL A 198 4.79 -10.52 6.59
N THR A 199 5.95 -10.82 6.02
CA THR A 199 6.08 -11.39 4.68
C THR A 199 6.84 -12.70 4.71
N LEU A 200 6.58 -13.53 3.71
CA LEU A 200 7.23 -14.82 3.49
C LEU A 200 7.68 -14.88 2.03
N GLU A 201 8.98 -15.01 1.80
CA GLU A 201 9.51 -15.20 0.46
C GLU A 201 9.87 -16.67 0.20
N ILE A 202 9.48 -17.19 -0.96
CA ILE A 202 9.79 -18.54 -1.44
C ILE A 202 10.49 -18.41 -2.78
N GLY A 203 11.77 -18.78 -2.87
CA GLY A 203 12.57 -18.57 -4.09
C GLY A 203 13.89 -19.33 -4.12
N ALA A 204 14.49 -19.41 -5.31
CA ALA A 204 15.72 -20.15 -5.58
C ALA A 204 16.97 -19.29 -5.31
N GLY A 205 17.36 -19.19 -4.05
CA GLY A 205 18.61 -18.57 -3.65
C GLY A 205 18.70 -18.50 -2.14
N GLU A 206 19.38 -19.48 -1.52
CA GLU A 206 19.93 -19.31 -0.18
C GLU A 206 21.02 -18.22 -0.30
N GLU A 207 20.74 -17.01 0.16
CA GLU A 207 21.81 -16.06 0.46
C GLU A 207 21.98 -15.99 1.97
N ASP A 208 23.03 -16.64 2.46
CA ASP A 208 23.58 -16.41 3.78
C ASP A 208 24.11 -14.95 3.83
N GLY A 209 23.27 -14.02 4.27
CA GLY A 209 23.64 -12.62 4.41
C GLY A 209 22.59 -11.82 5.17
N PHE A 210 23.02 -11.10 6.22
CA PHE A 210 22.20 -10.16 7.01
C PHE A 210 21.31 -9.31 6.11
N ASN A 211 20.08 -8.89 6.44
CA ASN A 211 19.01 -9.28 7.38
C ASN A 211 17.89 -8.21 7.25
N GLU A 212 18.13 -7.17 6.44
CA GLU A 212 17.25 -6.03 6.24
C GLU A 212 17.03 -5.82 4.74
N GLN A 213 15.79 -5.59 4.33
CA GLN A 213 15.41 -5.28 2.96
C GLN A 213 14.63 -3.98 2.93
N GLU A 214 15.12 -3.01 2.17
CA GLU A 214 14.38 -1.80 1.88
C GLU A 214 13.49 -2.01 0.67
N SER A 215 12.27 -1.48 0.74
CA SER A 215 11.40 -1.44 -0.43
C SER A 215 10.50 -0.22 -0.43
N TYR A 216 10.12 0.18 -1.63
CA TYR A 216 9.08 1.15 -1.88
C TYR A 216 7.95 0.50 -2.65
N THR A 217 6.73 0.61 -2.13
CA THR A 217 5.54 0.04 -2.77
C THR A 217 4.70 1.13 -3.43
N ILE A 218 4.31 0.88 -4.68
CA ILE A 218 3.44 1.74 -5.48
C ILE A 218 2.15 0.98 -5.74
N VAL A 219 1.05 1.52 -5.24
CA VAL A 219 -0.30 0.94 -5.38
C VAL A 219 -0.84 1.31 -6.76
N LEU A 220 -0.96 0.37 -7.70
CA LEU A 220 -1.34 0.68 -9.09
C LEU A 220 -2.83 0.95 -9.26
N GLY A 221 -3.68 0.26 -8.47
CA GLY A 221 -5.13 0.53 -8.45
C GLY A 221 -5.48 1.94 -7.98
N SER A 222 -4.48 2.69 -7.49
CA SER A 222 -4.65 4.03 -6.98
C SER A 222 -4.63 5.15 -8.04
N GLN A 223 -4.21 4.84 -9.27
CA GLN A 223 -3.88 5.86 -10.27
C GLN A 223 -4.86 5.92 -11.45
N ASP A 224 -5.65 4.87 -11.70
CA ASP A 224 -6.40 4.72 -12.96
C ASP A 224 -7.93 4.84 -12.87
N LEU A 225 -8.55 5.00 -11.69
CA LEU A 225 -10.01 4.86 -11.56
C LEU A 225 -10.69 6.02 -10.84
N ALA A 226 -11.45 6.79 -11.61
CA ALA A 226 -12.49 7.68 -11.10
C ALA A 226 -13.50 6.88 -10.27
N GLY A 227 -13.62 7.21 -8.98
CA GLY A 227 -14.80 6.83 -8.18
C GLY A 227 -14.78 5.46 -7.48
N ILE A 228 -13.63 4.80 -7.31
CA ILE A 228 -13.59 3.60 -6.44
C ILE A 228 -13.32 4.02 -4.98
N PHE A 229 -14.26 3.65 -4.11
CA PHE A 229 -14.13 3.71 -2.66
C PHE A 229 -12.92 2.88 -2.17
N ARG A 230 -11.93 3.55 -1.59
CA ARG A 230 -10.77 2.90 -0.96
C ARG A 230 -10.97 2.83 0.53
N ARG A 231 -11.09 1.60 1.01
CA ARG A 231 -11.29 1.30 2.42
C ARG A 231 -10.01 1.60 3.19
N THR A 232 -10.12 2.50 4.16
CA THR A 232 -9.15 2.64 5.24
C THR A 232 -9.30 1.44 6.16
N TYR A 233 -8.17 0.90 6.63
CA TYR A 233 -8.19 -0.04 7.76
C TYR A 233 -8.54 0.70 9.06
N GLN A 234 -9.81 0.63 9.44
CA GLN A 234 -10.38 1.25 10.65
C GLN A 234 -11.46 0.34 11.22
N SER A 235 -11.56 0.27 12.54
CA SER A 235 -12.73 -0.33 13.19
C SER A 235 -13.99 0.40 12.73
N VAL A 236 -15.03 -0.36 12.39
CA VAL A 236 -16.32 0.20 11.98
C VAL A 236 -16.86 1.11 13.08
N ARG A 237 -17.41 2.27 12.71
CA ARG A 237 -18.02 3.25 13.63
C ARG A 237 -19.47 3.52 13.24
N ASN A 238 -20.14 4.41 13.97
CA ASN A 238 -21.54 4.72 13.71
C ASN A 238 -21.78 5.35 12.33
N ASN A 239 -20.82 6.10 11.78
CA ASN A 239 -20.95 6.80 10.51
C ASN A 239 -19.78 6.51 9.58
N LEU A 240 -20.01 6.64 8.27
CA LEU A 240 -19.00 6.48 7.23
C LEU A 240 -19.05 7.67 6.28
N LEU A 241 -17.92 8.34 6.09
CA LEU A 241 -17.76 9.37 5.07
C LEU A 241 -16.72 8.95 4.01
N ILE A 242 -16.76 9.59 2.85
CA ILE A 242 -15.72 9.52 1.81
C ILE A 242 -15.17 10.91 1.58
N ILE A 243 -13.85 11.05 1.60
CA ILE A 243 -13.15 12.18 0.96
C ILE A 243 -13.03 11.85 -0.51
N GLU A 244 -13.91 12.46 -1.31
CA GLU A 244 -14.06 12.13 -2.72
C GLU A 244 -12.91 12.71 -3.52
N SER A 245 -12.60 13.99 -3.28
CA SER A 245 -11.60 14.71 -4.03
C SER A 245 -10.99 15.87 -3.26
N ILE A 246 -9.78 16.23 -3.67
CA ILE A 246 -9.08 17.46 -3.31
C ILE A 246 -8.78 18.18 -4.62
N LYS A 247 -9.31 19.39 -4.78
CA LYS A 247 -9.06 20.24 -5.94
C LYS A 247 -8.11 21.35 -5.57
N CYS A 248 -7.01 21.48 -6.29
CA CYS A 248 -6.14 22.65 -6.21
C CYS A 248 -6.81 23.80 -6.94
N ILE A 249 -7.12 24.88 -6.22
CA ILE A 249 -7.68 26.11 -6.77
C ILE A 249 -6.57 27.03 -7.21
N ASN A 250 -5.56 27.18 -6.36
CA ASN A 250 -4.35 27.93 -6.62
C ASN A 250 -3.21 27.33 -5.81
N THR A 251 -2.04 27.27 -6.40
CA THR A 251 -0.78 26.90 -5.80
C THR A 251 0.32 27.81 -6.30
N GLN A 252 1.49 27.72 -5.70
CA GLN A 252 2.69 28.39 -6.18
C GLN A 252 3.83 27.38 -6.23
N GLY A 253 4.62 27.46 -7.29
CA GLY A 253 5.81 26.64 -7.44
C GLY A 253 6.83 26.93 -6.34
N ASP A 254 7.18 25.90 -5.60
CA ASP A 254 8.16 25.84 -4.50
C ASP A 254 9.63 25.83 -4.99
N GLY A 255 9.83 25.72 -6.32
CA GLY A 255 11.14 25.59 -6.94
C GLY A 255 11.50 24.16 -7.38
N GLY A 256 10.66 23.17 -7.07
CA GLY A 256 10.67 21.82 -7.62
C GLY A 256 9.83 21.65 -8.89
N GLY A 257 8.86 22.54 -9.12
CA GLY A 257 7.98 22.56 -10.30
C GLY A 257 6.85 23.59 -10.16
N ASP A 258 5.83 23.49 -11.04
CA ASP A 258 4.54 24.20 -10.89
C ASP A 258 3.47 23.30 -10.20
N GLU A 259 3.90 22.22 -9.54
CA GLU A 259 3.05 21.19 -8.93
C GLU A 259 3.34 21.16 -7.44
N ASN A 260 2.33 20.96 -6.59
CA ASN A 260 2.54 20.75 -5.16
C ASN A 260 2.35 19.28 -4.79
N GLU A 261 3.32 18.75 -4.10
CA GLU A 261 3.37 17.41 -3.53
C GLU A 261 2.47 17.29 -2.30
N ILE A 262 1.16 17.15 -2.52
CA ILE A 262 0.21 17.13 -1.40
C ILE A 262 -0.08 15.73 -0.86
N PHE A 263 -0.26 15.67 0.46
CA PHE A 263 -0.90 14.56 1.15
C PHE A 263 -1.83 15.10 2.25
N PHE A 264 -2.74 14.27 2.74
CA PHE A 264 -3.52 14.61 3.92
C PHE A 264 -3.39 13.55 5.01
N THR A 265 -3.51 14.01 6.24
CA THR A 265 -3.79 13.15 7.38
C THR A 265 -5.22 13.35 7.85
N PHE A 266 -5.82 12.32 8.42
CA PHE A 266 -7.13 12.43 9.04
C PHE A 266 -7.18 11.68 10.37
N LYS A 267 -7.94 12.23 11.30
CA LYS A 267 -8.23 11.64 12.60
C LYS A 267 -9.73 11.59 12.79
N ALA A 268 -10.27 10.41 13.06
CA ALA A 268 -11.66 10.25 13.44
C ALA A 268 -11.79 10.24 14.96
N ASP A 269 -12.66 11.10 15.49
CA ASP A 269 -12.98 11.17 16.92
C ASP A 269 -11.73 11.30 17.81
N ASP A 270 -11.67 10.53 18.89
CA ASP A 270 -10.59 10.56 19.87
C ASP A 270 -9.37 9.69 19.49
N ILE A 271 -9.27 9.22 18.24
CA ILE A 271 -8.14 8.38 17.82
C ILE A 271 -6.83 9.17 17.99
N VAL A 272 -5.85 8.56 18.67
CA VAL A 272 -4.59 9.24 19.03
C VAL A 272 -3.72 9.47 17.80
N ASN A 273 -3.57 8.46 16.95
CA ASN A 273 -2.69 8.52 15.78
C ASN A 273 -3.50 8.83 14.51
N PRO A 274 -3.18 9.92 13.79
CA PRO A 274 -3.84 10.21 12.53
C PRO A 274 -3.46 9.18 11.45
N TYR A 275 -4.35 8.99 10.50
CA TYR A 275 -4.16 8.17 9.31
C TYR A 275 -3.62 9.05 8.17
N TYR A 276 -2.67 8.54 7.40
CA TYR A 276 -2.02 9.23 6.29
C TYR A 276 -2.61 8.78 4.94
N TYR A 277 -2.74 9.69 3.96
CA TYR A 277 -3.19 9.37 2.61
C TYR A 277 -2.68 10.35 1.52
N PRO A 278 -2.21 9.88 0.34
CA PRO A 278 -2.04 8.46 -0.03
C PRO A 278 -1.03 7.80 0.92
N THR A 279 -1.00 6.47 1.09
CA THR A 279 -0.04 5.86 2.06
C THR A 279 1.41 5.87 1.59
N TYR A 280 1.63 6.24 0.34
CA TYR A 280 2.93 6.40 -0.30
C TYR A 280 3.26 7.87 -0.49
N ASP A 281 4.51 8.16 -0.80
CA ASP A 281 5.03 9.53 -0.87
C ASP A 281 4.28 10.30 -1.96
N TYR A 282 3.76 11.46 -1.54
CA TYR A 282 3.03 12.55 -2.22
C TYR A 282 2.22 12.31 -3.51
N MET A 283 1.23 13.18 -3.73
CA MET A 283 0.56 13.35 -5.03
C MET A 283 0.78 14.78 -5.53
N SER A 284 1.51 14.95 -6.64
CA SER A 284 1.70 16.26 -7.26
C SER A 284 0.39 16.73 -7.90
N VAL A 285 -0.15 17.88 -7.45
CA VAL A 285 -1.39 18.47 -7.97
C VAL A 285 -1.12 19.91 -8.42
N LYS A 286 -1.50 20.21 -9.67
CA LYS A 286 -1.39 21.54 -10.30
C LYS A 286 -2.61 22.40 -10.06
N ASP A 287 -2.46 23.71 -10.29
CA ASP A 287 -3.56 24.65 -10.40
C ASP A 287 -4.70 24.14 -11.28
N GLY A 288 -5.90 24.11 -10.71
CA GLY A 288 -7.12 23.67 -11.37
C GLY A 288 -7.29 22.16 -11.49
N TYR A 289 -6.32 21.36 -11.05
CA TYR A 289 -6.40 19.91 -11.07
C TYR A 289 -7.15 19.38 -9.85
N THR A 290 -7.84 18.26 -10.06
CA THR A 290 -8.57 17.55 -9.01
C THR A 290 -7.94 16.18 -8.81
N TRP A 291 -7.45 15.95 -7.60
CA TRP A 291 -7.09 14.62 -7.12
C TRP A 291 -8.37 13.91 -6.64
N ASN A 292 -8.73 12.81 -7.30
CA ASN A 292 -9.88 11.99 -6.91
C ASN A 292 -9.46 10.95 -5.85
N CYS A 293 -9.41 11.37 -4.59
CA CYS A 293 -8.89 10.60 -3.47
C CYS A 293 -9.67 9.29 -3.22
N GLY A 294 -11.01 9.36 -3.17
CA GLY A 294 -11.89 8.23 -2.88
C GLY A 294 -11.67 7.56 -1.52
N ARG A 295 -11.24 8.30 -0.48
CA ARG A 295 -10.79 7.76 0.81
C ARG A 295 -11.94 7.62 1.80
N SER A 296 -12.17 6.41 2.32
CA SER A 296 -13.22 6.14 3.33
C SER A 296 -12.78 6.49 4.75
N ILE A 297 -13.66 7.02 5.60
CA ILE A 297 -13.36 7.27 7.02
C ILE A 297 -14.55 6.85 7.86
N TRP A 298 -14.33 5.87 8.76
CA TRP A 298 -15.29 5.51 9.81
C TRP A 298 -15.13 6.46 10.98
N PHE A 299 -16.24 7.02 11.47
CA PHE A 299 -16.25 7.99 12.56
C PHE A 299 -17.58 7.96 13.34
N ASP A 300 -17.57 8.46 14.57
CA ASP A 300 -18.75 8.59 15.42
C ASP A 300 -19.35 9.98 15.29
N ASP A 301 -18.58 11.05 15.50
CA ASP A 301 -19.08 12.43 15.48
C ASP A 301 -18.23 13.37 14.63
N VAL A 302 -16.90 13.26 14.69
CA VAL A 302 -16.00 14.25 14.10
C VAL A 302 -14.85 13.60 13.33
N VAL A 303 -14.47 14.22 12.21
CA VAL A 303 -13.24 13.91 11.48
C VAL A 303 -12.43 15.20 11.32
N GLU A 304 -11.21 15.15 11.82
CA GLU A 304 -10.19 16.17 11.62
C GLU A 304 -9.37 15.82 10.37
N ILE A 305 -9.17 16.77 9.46
CA ILE A 305 -8.32 16.61 8.27
C ILE A 305 -7.26 17.71 8.26
N LYS A 306 -6.02 17.31 8.02
CA LYS A 306 -4.89 18.21 7.80
C LYS A 306 -4.27 17.92 6.45
N LEU A 307 -3.97 18.97 5.69
CA LEU A 307 -3.30 18.89 4.41
C LEU A 307 -1.87 19.42 4.57
N TYR A 308 -0.93 18.78 3.88
CA TYR A 308 0.49 19.07 3.96
C TYR A 308 1.05 19.18 2.54
N ASP A 309 2.10 19.99 2.42
CA ASP A 309 3.03 20.00 1.30
C ASP A 309 4.24 19.17 1.72
N GLU A 310 4.61 18.18 0.91
CA GLU A 310 5.81 17.38 1.12
C GLU A 310 6.99 17.99 0.34
N ASP A 311 7.69 18.93 0.95
CA ASP A 311 8.94 19.45 0.42
C ASP A 311 10.12 18.56 0.88
N TYR A 312 11.13 18.45 0.02
CA TYR A 312 12.30 17.60 0.25
C TYR A 312 13.06 17.99 1.54
N GLY A 313 12.74 17.32 2.65
CA GLY A 313 13.38 17.51 3.97
C GLY A 313 12.59 18.32 5.00
N SER A 314 11.38 18.79 4.67
CA SER A 314 10.44 19.39 5.62
C SER A 314 9.00 19.26 5.13
N ASP A 315 8.15 18.56 5.89
CA ASP A 315 6.71 18.54 5.64
C ASP A 315 6.11 19.87 6.16
N ASP A 316 5.68 20.74 5.25
CA ASP A 316 5.04 22.00 5.61
C ASP A 316 3.53 21.77 5.82
N GLU A 317 3.07 21.89 7.07
CA GLU A 317 1.65 21.81 7.39
C GLU A 317 0.90 23.02 6.79
N LEU A 318 0.31 22.82 5.61
CA LEU A 318 -0.48 23.83 4.91
C LEU A 318 -1.73 24.23 5.72
N THR A 319 -2.27 23.32 6.52
CA THR A 319 -3.38 23.60 7.43
C THR A 319 -2.92 23.96 8.84
N LYS A 320 -2.55 25.21 9.12
CA LYS A 320 -2.33 25.67 10.53
C LYS A 320 -3.54 25.44 11.43
N ASN A 321 -4.74 25.34 10.86
CA ASN A 321 -5.95 24.85 11.50
C ASN A 321 -6.51 23.67 10.69
N PRO A 322 -6.73 22.50 11.31
CA PRO A 322 -7.34 21.39 10.60
C PRO A 322 -8.78 21.70 10.16
N ILE A 323 -9.23 21.07 9.06
CA ILE A 323 -10.65 21.00 8.74
C ILE A 323 -11.32 20.09 9.75
N ILE A 324 -12.38 20.60 10.38
CA ILE A 324 -13.25 19.81 11.24
C ILE A 324 -14.52 19.48 10.46
N ILE A 325 -14.67 18.22 10.07
CA ILE A 325 -15.87 17.66 9.47
C ILE A 325 -16.73 17.09 10.59
N GLN A 326 -17.91 17.63 10.81
CA GLN A 326 -18.86 17.11 11.79
C GLN A 326 -19.95 16.29 11.10
N ARG A 327 -20.53 15.30 11.79
CA ARG A 327 -21.71 14.60 11.28
C ARG A 327 -22.84 15.58 10.91
N SER A 328 -23.03 16.63 11.69
CA SER A 328 -24.05 17.67 11.50
C SER A 328 -23.91 18.47 10.20
N ASP A 329 -22.74 18.40 9.55
CA ASP A 329 -22.47 19.09 8.29
C ASP A 329 -23.26 18.51 7.10
N PHE A 330 -23.80 17.30 7.25
CA PHE A 330 -24.45 16.54 6.19
C PHE A 330 -25.95 16.40 6.46
N ALA A 331 -26.76 16.94 5.55
CA ALA A 331 -28.21 16.92 5.66
C ALA A 331 -28.80 15.50 5.62
N SER A 332 -28.18 14.61 4.83
CA SER A 332 -28.62 13.23 4.66
C SER A 332 -27.47 12.30 4.23
N ILE A 333 -27.75 11.00 4.18
CA ILE A 333 -26.89 10.06 3.43
C ILE A 333 -26.77 10.53 1.98
N ASN A 334 -25.60 10.33 1.38
CA ASN A 334 -25.17 10.77 0.06
C ASN A 334 -25.19 12.29 -0.15
N SER A 335 -25.28 13.08 0.92
CA SER A 335 -25.04 14.52 0.82
C SER A 335 -23.55 14.80 0.88
N SER A 336 -23.11 15.70 0.00
CA SER A 336 -21.72 16.17 -0.09
C SER A 336 -21.59 17.57 0.49
N LYS A 337 -20.42 17.89 1.03
CA LYS A 337 -20.04 19.23 1.43
C LYS A 337 -18.62 19.53 0.96
N VAL A 338 -18.40 20.75 0.53
CA VAL A 338 -17.10 21.27 0.11
C VAL A 338 -16.52 22.08 1.27
N TYR A 339 -15.26 21.82 1.58
CA TYR A 339 -14.47 22.53 2.58
C TYR A 339 -13.30 23.21 1.87
N THR A 340 -13.11 24.50 2.10
CA THR A 340 -12.03 25.27 1.48
C THR A 340 -10.89 25.46 2.48
N ILE A 341 -9.68 25.12 2.05
CA ILE A 341 -8.43 25.43 2.75
C ILE A 341 -7.81 26.61 2.04
N ARG A 342 -7.38 27.60 2.82
CA ARG A 342 -6.54 28.71 2.33
C ARG A 342 -5.35 28.85 3.24
N TYR A 343 -4.18 28.82 2.66
CA TYR A 343 -2.92 29.07 3.32
C TYR A 343 -2.24 30.26 2.65
N GLU A 344 -2.01 31.30 3.43
CA GLU A 344 -1.23 32.47 3.01
C GLU A 344 -0.07 32.63 3.99
N SER A 345 1.16 32.44 3.51
CA SER A 345 2.38 32.67 4.30
C SER A 345 3.46 33.31 3.43
N GLY A 346 3.79 34.57 3.73
CA GLY A 346 4.84 35.28 3.01
C GLY A 346 4.52 35.42 1.53
N PHE A 347 5.20 34.64 0.69
CA PHE A 347 5.00 34.63 -0.76
C PHE A 347 4.12 33.49 -1.25
N ASP A 348 3.70 32.58 -0.37
CA ASP A 348 2.92 31.39 -0.72
C ASP A 348 1.43 31.62 -0.44
N ASN A 349 0.62 31.37 -1.46
CA ASN A 349 -0.83 31.50 -1.47
C ASN A 349 -1.43 30.25 -2.12
N ILE A 350 -1.82 29.31 -1.26
CA ILE A 350 -2.32 28.00 -1.68
C ILE A 350 -3.78 27.86 -1.25
N GLU A 351 -4.63 27.42 -2.17
CA GLU A 351 -6.05 27.19 -1.95
C GLU A 351 -6.46 25.81 -2.47
N TYR A 352 -7.12 25.02 -1.61
CA TYR A 352 -7.69 23.72 -1.97
C TYR A 352 -9.16 23.62 -1.58
N GLU A 353 -9.92 22.86 -2.37
CA GLU A 353 -11.29 22.44 -2.03
C GLU A 353 -11.32 20.93 -1.78
N ILE A 354 -11.70 20.52 -0.57
CA ILE A 354 -11.94 19.12 -0.21
C ILE A 354 -13.43 18.84 -0.31
N THR A 355 -13.81 17.87 -1.15
CA THR A 355 -15.20 17.38 -1.23
C THR A 355 -15.34 16.12 -0.40
N ALA A 356 -16.22 16.16 0.60
CA ALA A 356 -16.56 15.01 1.41
C ALA A 356 -18.04 14.63 1.25
N THR A 357 -18.34 13.33 1.24
CA THR A 357 -19.71 12.80 1.14
C THR A 357 -19.97 11.82 2.27
N LEU A 358 -21.12 11.97 2.93
CA LEU A 358 -21.57 11.03 3.96
C LEU A 358 -22.25 9.82 3.32
N ILE A 359 -21.80 8.61 3.61
CA ILE A 359 -22.26 7.38 2.94
C ILE A 359 -23.11 6.50 3.84
N ALA A 360 -22.85 6.48 5.14
CA ALA A 360 -23.64 5.70 6.09
C ALA A 360 -23.79 6.43 7.42
N ILE A 361 -24.90 6.15 8.11
CA ILE A 361 -25.22 6.71 9.41
C ILE A 361 -25.83 5.66 10.33
N ASN A 362 -25.54 5.77 11.62
CA ASN A 362 -26.04 4.87 12.67
C ASN A 362 -25.86 3.38 12.32
N VAL A 363 -24.72 3.03 11.73
CA VAL A 363 -24.37 1.65 11.40
C VAL A 363 -24.24 0.88 12.70
N THR A 364 -25.11 -0.11 12.88
CA THR A 364 -25.13 -0.93 14.10
C THR A 364 -24.12 -2.06 13.94
N GLN A 365 -23.13 -2.12 14.84
CA GLN A 365 -22.24 -3.28 14.94
C GLN A 365 -23.08 -4.49 15.38
N LYS A 366 -23.02 -5.59 14.63
CA LYS A 366 -23.65 -6.86 15.00
C LYS A 366 -22.66 -7.78 15.68
#